data_AF-A0A0Q4CLC6-F1
#
_entry.id   AF-A0A0Q4CLC6-F1
#
_cell.length_a   1.000
_cell.length_b   1.000
_cell.length_c   1.000
_cell.angle_alpha   90.00
_cell.angle_beta   90.00
_cell.angle_gamma   90.00
#
_symmetry.space_group_name_H-M   'P 1'
#
loop_
_entity.id
_entity.type
_entity.pdbx_description
1 polymer ?
#
loop_
_entity_poly.entity_id
_entity_poly.type
_entity_poly.pdbx_seq_one_letter_code
_entity_poly.pdbx_strand_id
1 'polypeptide(L)'
;MPPVDSAQVDAAWKAIRADPSIQFDLPQKVAEPRDPPPEWLEPVLRTIGNFVQWVGGGWRVILWIIAIVIIVALLFALVPSLRAWIAEKLGRNRMVEEAPVWAPTETRARALLEDADALAAVGRYDEAVHLLLFRSIDDIVAWRGDVVRPADTSRDIARADALPENARGVFAGIVAAVERSLFGGRALVQDDWQRARADYAGFALKGAR
;
A
#
# COMPACT_ATOMS: atom_id res chain seq x y z
N MET A 1 19.53 -30.44 80.59
CA MET A 1 20.79 -29.93 80.02
C MET A 1 21.66 -29.47 81.18
N PRO A 2 22.94 -29.86 81.25
CA PRO A 2 23.83 -29.30 82.26
C PRO A 2 23.87 -27.76 82.12
N PRO A 3 23.99 -27.01 83.24
CA PRO A 3 24.09 -25.56 83.18
C PRO A 3 25.35 -25.18 82.40
N VAL A 4 25.20 -24.29 81.43
CA VAL A 4 26.33 -23.79 80.64
C VAL A 4 27.15 -22.84 81.53
N ASP A 5 28.40 -23.20 81.78
CA ASP A 5 29.34 -22.35 82.51
C ASP A 5 29.81 -21.20 81.61
N SER A 6 29.43 -19.97 81.99
CA SER A 6 29.80 -18.76 81.26
C SER A 6 31.31 -18.57 81.15
N ALA A 7 32.08 -18.99 82.16
CA ALA A 7 33.53 -18.85 82.14
C ALA A 7 34.20 -19.76 81.10
N GLN A 8 33.68 -20.99 80.92
CA GLN A 8 34.14 -21.89 79.88
C GLN A 8 33.79 -21.38 78.48
N VAL A 9 32.58 -20.82 78.30
CA VAL A 9 32.17 -20.23 77.02
C VAL A 9 33.05 -19.04 76.66
N ASP A 10 33.36 -18.16 77.63
CA ASP A 10 34.24 -17.02 77.41
C ASP A 10 35.67 -17.43 77.04
N ALA A 11 36.19 -18.48 77.70
CA ALA A 11 37.51 -19.03 77.39
C ALA A 11 37.55 -19.65 75.99
N ALA A 12 36.53 -20.42 75.62
CA ALA A 12 36.40 -21.02 74.29
C ALA A 12 36.24 -19.95 73.20
N TRP A 13 35.45 -18.91 73.47
CA TRP A 13 35.30 -17.77 72.55
C TRP A 13 36.61 -17.02 72.35
N LYS A 14 37.38 -16.76 73.42
CA LYS A 14 38.71 -16.15 73.31
C LYS A 14 39.69 -17.01 72.52
N ALA A 15 39.67 -18.34 72.72
CA ALA A 15 40.52 -19.26 71.97
C ALA A 15 40.19 -19.24 70.47
N ILE A 16 38.91 -19.27 70.11
CA ILE A 16 38.45 -19.18 68.72
C ILE A 16 38.80 -17.82 68.10
N ARG A 17 38.55 -16.71 68.83
CA ARG A 17 38.85 -15.35 68.37
C ARG A 17 40.35 -15.11 68.13
N ALA A 18 41.21 -15.80 68.87
CA ALA A 18 42.66 -15.69 68.78
C ALA A 18 43.29 -16.62 67.73
N ASP A 19 42.52 -17.54 67.13
CA ASP A 19 43.02 -18.47 66.13
C ASP A 19 43.32 -17.73 64.81
N PRO A 20 44.59 -17.64 64.38
CA PRO A 20 44.98 -16.90 63.19
C PRO A 20 44.56 -17.60 61.89
N SER A 21 44.10 -18.86 61.95
CA SER A 21 43.54 -19.58 60.80
C SER A 21 42.09 -19.17 60.48
N ILE A 22 41.41 -18.51 61.43
CA ILE A 22 40.01 -18.11 61.28
C ILE A 22 39.95 -16.61 60.96
N GLN A 23 39.47 -16.30 59.76
CA GLN A 23 39.25 -14.93 59.33
C GLN A 23 37.92 -14.41 59.90
N PHE A 24 37.98 -13.58 60.95
CA PHE A 24 36.80 -12.92 61.52
C PHE A 24 36.44 -11.60 60.83
N ASP A 25 37.42 -10.97 60.21
CA ASP A 25 37.24 -9.72 59.47
C ASP A 25 37.25 -10.01 57.98
N LEU A 26 36.15 -9.69 57.28
CA LEU A 26 36.16 -9.71 55.83
C LEU A 26 37.22 -8.71 55.34
N PRO A 27 38.05 -9.07 54.35
CA PRO A 27 38.97 -8.10 53.80
C PRO A 27 38.10 -7.03 53.14
N GLN A 28 38.12 -5.82 53.70
CA GLN A 28 37.44 -4.69 53.06
C GLN A 28 38.12 -4.50 51.71
N LYS A 29 37.44 -4.91 50.65
CA LYS A 29 37.86 -4.59 49.29
C LYS A 29 37.68 -3.08 49.17
N VAL A 30 38.76 -2.34 49.42
CA VAL A 30 38.82 -0.90 49.12
C VAL A 30 38.49 -0.81 47.64
N ALA A 31 37.33 -0.25 47.32
CA ALA A 31 36.97 -0.03 45.94
C ALA A 31 38.07 0.85 45.35
N GLU A 32 38.78 0.34 44.34
CA GLU A 32 39.73 1.15 43.59
C GLU A 32 39.01 2.45 43.19
N PRO A 33 39.66 3.62 43.33
CA PRO A 33 39.10 4.86 42.80
C PRO A 33 38.76 4.58 41.35
N ARG A 34 37.47 4.68 40.99
CA ARG A 34 37.06 4.51 39.59
C ARG A 34 37.87 5.51 38.79
N ASP A 35 38.63 5.01 37.80
CA ASP A 35 39.30 5.89 36.86
C ASP A 35 38.29 6.91 36.34
N PRO A 36 38.68 8.20 36.22
CA PRO A 36 37.78 9.19 35.67
C PRO A 36 37.34 8.70 34.29
N PRO A 37 36.04 8.88 33.94
CA PRO A 37 35.59 8.56 32.60
C PRO A 37 36.48 9.28 31.59
N PRO A 38 36.77 8.65 30.43
CA PRO A 38 37.65 9.27 29.45
C PRO A 38 37.08 10.64 29.02
N GLU A 39 37.96 11.63 28.81
CA GLU A 39 37.62 13.05 28.60
C GLU A 39 36.59 13.30 27.48
N TRP A 40 36.47 12.39 26.50
CA TRP A 40 35.48 12.49 25.43
C TRP A 40 34.07 12.07 25.88
N LEU A 41 33.94 11.28 26.95
CA LEU A 41 32.70 10.69 27.42
C LEU A 41 31.89 11.67 28.27
N GLU A 42 32.55 12.51 29.06
CA GLU A 42 31.89 13.55 29.86
C GLU A 42 31.01 14.51 29.04
N PRO A 43 31.49 15.12 27.93
CA PRO A 43 30.66 16.00 27.12
C PRO A 43 29.52 15.24 26.42
N VAL A 44 29.73 13.98 26.04
CA VAL A 44 28.69 13.13 25.43
C VAL A 44 27.59 12.82 26.44
N LEU A 45 27.94 12.35 27.64
CA LEU A 45 26.99 12.04 28.71
C LEU A 45 26.24 13.29 29.17
N ARG A 46 26.90 14.44 29.21
CA ARG A 46 26.26 15.73 29.51
C ARG A 46 25.25 16.13 28.43
N THR A 47 25.60 15.93 27.16
CA THR A 47 24.70 16.22 26.03
C THR A 47 23.47 15.29 26.05
N ILE A 48 23.67 14.00 26.32
CA ILE A 48 22.58 13.03 26.47
C ILE A 48 21.73 13.37 27.68
N GLY A 49 22.34 13.69 28.83
CA GLY A 49 21.62 14.08 30.05
C GLY A 49 20.78 15.34 29.84
N ASN A 50 21.33 16.36 29.18
CA ASN A 50 20.61 17.58 28.82
C ASN A 50 19.48 17.32 27.83
N PHE A 51 19.69 16.45 26.85
CA PHE A 51 18.63 16.01 25.93
C PHE A 51 17.52 15.26 26.67
N VAL A 52 17.87 14.35 27.58
CA VAL A 52 16.89 13.58 28.38
C VAL A 52 16.13 14.47 29.35
N GLN A 53 16.78 15.45 29.98
CA GLN A 53 16.13 16.45 30.84
C GLN A 53 15.27 17.43 30.01
N TRP A 54 15.72 17.83 28.82
CA TRP A 54 14.92 18.62 27.86
C TRP A 54 13.69 17.85 27.36
N VAL A 55 13.83 16.54 27.14
CA VAL A 55 12.74 15.59 26.87
C VAL A 55 12.01 15.19 28.17
N GLY A 56 12.35 15.79 29.32
CA GLY A 56 11.77 15.51 30.63
C GLY A 56 10.24 15.66 30.62
N GLY A 57 9.54 14.53 30.59
CA GLY A 57 8.08 14.43 30.48
C GLY A 57 7.54 14.15 29.07
N GLY A 58 8.34 14.39 28.02
CA GLY A 58 7.99 14.20 26.61
C GLY A 58 8.12 12.76 26.09
N TRP A 59 8.76 11.86 26.84
CA TRP A 59 8.90 10.45 26.42
C TRP A 59 7.55 9.77 26.18
N ARG A 60 6.53 10.08 27.00
CA ARG A 60 5.15 9.61 26.76
C ARG A 60 4.62 10.13 25.42
N VAL A 61 4.84 11.41 25.12
CA VAL A 61 4.40 12.03 23.86
C VAL A 61 5.09 11.39 22.66
N ILE A 62 6.41 11.14 22.75
CA ILE A 62 7.19 10.47 21.70
C ILE A 62 6.66 9.04 21.46
N LEU A 63 6.41 8.28 22.54
CA LEU A 63 5.84 6.93 22.42
C LEU A 63 4.45 6.95 21.78
N TRP A 64 3.59 7.90 22.16
CA TRP A 64 2.28 8.06 21.53
C TRP A 64 2.38 8.45 20.05
N ILE A 65 3.32 9.34 19.69
CA ILE A 65 3.57 9.70 18.28
C ILE A 65 4.02 8.47 17.50
N ILE A 66 4.98 7.70 18.01
CA ILE A 66 5.46 6.47 17.35
C ILE A 66 4.32 5.46 17.22
N ALA A 67 3.52 5.26 18.27
CA ALA A 67 2.37 4.35 18.25
C ALA A 67 1.33 4.78 17.21
N ILE A 68 1.01 6.09 17.13
CA ILE A 68 0.11 6.64 16.11
C ILE A 68 0.67 6.41 14.71
N VAL A 69 1.96 6.68 14.49
CA VAL A 69 2.62 6.46 13.19
C VAL A 69 2.53 4.98 12.79
N ILE A 70 2.78 4.06 13.71
CA ILE A 70 2.67 2.61 13.45
C ILE A 70 1.22 2.24 13.11
N ILE A 71 0.24 2.72 13.87
CA ILE A 71 -1.18 2.46 13.60
C ILE A 71 -1.59 3.01 12.24
N VAL A 72 -1.19 4.24 11.91
CA VAL A 72 -1.46 4.86 10.60
C VAL A 72 -0.79 4.06 9.47
N ALA A 73 0.47 3.63 9.65
CA ALA A 73 1.17 2.81 8.69
C ALA A 73 0.49 1.44 8.50
N LEU A 74 0.01 0.83 9.58
CA LEU A 74 -0.72 -0.44 9.54
C LEU A 74 -2.06 -0.27 8.83
N LEU A 75 -2.83 0.77 9.16
CA LEU A 75 -4.08 1.10 8.48
C LEU A 75 -3.84 1.37 6.99
N PHE A 76 -2.76 2.06 6.65
CA PHE A 76 -2.37 2.31 5.26
C PHE A 76 -2.01 1.02 4.51
N ALA A 77 -1.30 0.09 5.15
CA ALA A 77 -0.91 -1.19 4.57
C ALA A 77 -2.09 -2.17 4.44
N LEU A 78 -2.99 -2.20 5.43
CA LEU A 78 -4.07 -3.19 5.53
C LEU A 78 -5.38 -2.73 4.86
N VAL A 79 -5.59 -1.42 4.71
CA VAL A 79 -6.82 -0.85 4.15
C VAL A 79 -6.53 -0.25 2.76
N PRO A 80 -6.71 -1.04 1.67
CA PRO A 80 -6.48 -0.58 0.31
C PRO A 80 -7.40 0.57 -0.14
N SER A 81 -8.47 0.86 0.62
CA SER A 81 -9.36 2.01 0.41
C SER A 81 -8.80 3.30 1.01
N LEU A 82 -7.99 3.23 2.08
CA LEU A 82 -7.38 4.40 2.72
C LEU A 82 -6.26 4.98 1.85
N ARG A 83 -5.44 4.12 1.22
CA ARG A 83 -4.46 4.54 0.21
C ARG A 83 -5.12 5.26 -0.98
N ALA A 84 -6.27 4.78 -1.44
CA ALA A 84 -7.01 5.39 -2.54
C ALA A 84 -7.59 6.75 -2.14
N TRP A 85 -8.19 6.85 -0.95
CA TRP A 85 -8.72 8.10 -0.41
C TRP A 85 -7.64 9.16 -0.16
N ILE A 86 -6.46 8.77 0.36
CA ILE A 86 -5.33 9.69 0.55
C ILE A 86 -4.76 10.10 -0.81
N ALA A 87 -4.59 9.17 -1.76
CA ALA A 87 -4.12 9.50 -3.11
C ALA A 87 -5.09 10.43 -3.84
N GLU A 88 -6.39 10.25 -3.68
CA GLU A 88 -7.42 11.13 -4.23
C GLU A 88 -7.40 12.51 -3.57
N LYS A 89 -7.26 12.58 -2.23
CA LYS A 89 -7.26 13.85 -1.49
C LYS A 89 -5.97 14.64 -1.64
N LEU A 90 -4.82 13.96 -1.74
CA LEU A 90 -3.50 14.55 -1.97
C LEU A 90 -3.25 14.80 -3.48
N GLY A 91 -3.94 14.07 -4.35
CA GLY A 91 -3.92 14.20 -5.81
C GLY A 91 -4.79 15.34 -6.35
N ARG A 92 -5.67 15.94 -5.52
CA ARG A 92 -6.49 17.12 -5.91
C ARG A 92 -5.71 18.40 -6.19
N ASN A 93 -4.40 18.40 -5.96
CA ASN A 93 -3.53 19.52 -6.35
C ASN A 93 -2.67 19.22 -7.59
N ARG A 94 -2.86 18.08 -8.26
CA ARG A 94 -2.35 17.91 -9.61
C ARG A 94 -3.39 18.51 -10.53
N MET A 95 -2.98 19.62 -11.14
CA MET A 95 -3.68 20.35 -12.20
C MET A 95 -4.56 19.41 -13.02
N VAL A 96 -5.74 19.91 -13.38
CA VAL A 96 -6.45 19.50 -14.60
C VAL A 96 -5.51 19.81 -15.77
N GLU A 97 -4.46 19.01 -15.89
CA GLU A 97 -3.72 18.82 -17.11
C GLU A 97 -4.72 18.07 -17.99
N GLU A 98 -5.12 18.69 -19.09
CA GLU A 98 -6.01 18.11 -20.09
C GLU A 98 -5.70 16.61 -20.19
N ALA A 99 -6.66 15.78 -19.79
CA ALA A 99 -6.46 14.34 -19.77
C ALA A 99 -5.95 13.95 -21.16
N PRO A 100 -4.79 13.27 -21.27
CA PRO A 100 -4.23 12.93 -22.55
C PRO A 100 -5.32 12.21 -23.34
N VAL A 101 -5.59 12.71 -24.54
CA VAL A 101 -6.63 12.20 -25.45
C VAL A 101 -6.33 10.73 -25.69
N TRP A 102 -6.97 9.86 -24.90
CA TRP A 102 -6.74 8.43 -25.02
C TRP A 102 -7.51 7.93 -26.23
N ALA A 103 -6.75 7.45 -27.22
CA ALA A 103 -7.23 6.66 -28.33
C ALA A 103 -6.30 5.45 -28.50
N PRO A 104 -6.83 4.27 -28.91
CA PRO A 104 -6.01 3.14 -29.31
C PRO A 104 -5.01 3.54 -30.40
N THR A 105 -3.83 2.89 -30.45
CA THR A 105 -2.88 3.15 -31.53
C THR A 105 -3.48 2.75 -32.87
N GLU A 106 -3.25 3.55 -33.90
CA GLU A 106 -3.87 3.37 -35.22
C GLU A 106 -3.60 1.96 -35.80
N THR A 107 -2.38 1.44 -35.63
CA THR A 107 -2.02 0.07 -36.05
C THR A 107 -2.83 -1.00 -35.33
N ARG A 108 -3.02 -0.87 -34.01
CA ARG A 108 -3.79 -1.85 -33.21
C ARG A 108 -5.27 -1.77 -33.54
N ALA A 109 -5.79 -0.56 -33.75
CA ALA A 109 -7.16 -0.32 -34.16
C ALA A 109 -7.46 -0.93 -35.53
N ARG A 110 -6.55 -0.78 -36.51
CA ARG A 110 -6.69 -1.42 -37.84
C ARG A 110 -6.67 -2.94 -37.75
N ALA A 111 -5.71 -3.52 -37.03
CA ALA A 111 -5.62 -4.97 -36.87
C ALA A 111 -6.89 -5.56 -36.21
N LEU A 112 -7.41 -4.90 -35.17
CA LEU A 112 -8.67 -5.30 -34.54
C LEU A 112 -9.85 -5.22 -35.52
N LEU A 113 -9.94 -4.13 -36.29
CA LEU A 113 -11.00 -3.98 -37.28
C LEU A 113 -10.92 -5.04 -38.38
N GLU A 114 -9.71 -5.40 -38.83
CA GLU A 114 -9.49 -6.49 -39.79
C GLU A 114 -9.96 -7.85 -39.25
N ASP A 115 -9.60 -8.18 -38.01
CA ASP A 115 -10.04 -9.42 -37.36
C ASP A 115 -11.57 -9.47 -37.19
N ALA A 116 -12.17 -8.34 -36.80
CA ALA A 116 -13.62 -8.24 -36.64
C ALA A 116 -14.37 -8.25 -38.00
N ASP A 117 -13.79 -7.63 -39.04
CA ASP A 117 -14.30 -7.68 -40.41
C ASP A 117 -14.28 -9.10 -40.96
N ALA A 118 -13.25 -9.89 -40.64
CA ALA A 118 -13.18 -11.30 -41.04
C ALA A 118 -14.31 -12.14 -40.44
N LEU A 119 -14.68 -11.88 -39.17
CA LEU A 119 -15.84 -12.52 -38.53
C LEU A 119 -17.15 -12.08 -39.18
N ALA A 120 -17.31 -10.79 -39.45
CA ALA A 120 -18.49 -10.25 -40.09
C ALA A 120 -18.68 -10.76 -41.53
N ALA A 121 -17.58 -10.99 -42.27
CA ALA A 121 -17.61 -11.49 -43.64
C ALA A 121 -18.25 -12.89 -43.77
N VAL A 122 -18.17 -13.70 -42.71
CA VAL A 122 -18.83 -15.01 -42.64
C VAL A 122 -20.19 -14.96 -41.92
N GLY A 123 -20.72 -13.75 -41.69
CA GLY A 123 -22.03 -13.53 -41.07
C GLY A 123 -22.05 -13.61 -39.54
N ARG A 124 -20.88 -13.65 -38.87
CA ARG A 124 -20.77 -13.76 -37.40
C ARG A 124 -20.73 -12.37 -36.76
N TYR A 125 -21.82 -11.62 -36.91
CA TYR A 125 -21.91 -10.23 -36.46
C TYR A 125 -21.85 -10.07 -34.93
N ASP A 126 -22.51 -10.97 -34.18
CA ASP A 126 -22.45 -10.99 -32.71
C ASP A 126 -21.01 -11.10 -32.21
N GLU A 127 -20.24 -11.98 -32.85
CA GLU A 127 -18.86 -12.27 -32.48
C GLU A 127 -17.91 -11.15 -32.87
N ALA A 128 -18.15 -10.51 -34.01
CA ALA A 128 -17.41 -9.32 -34.42
C ALA A 128 -17.57 -8.17 -33.42
N VAL A 129 -18.80 -7.91 -32.95
CA VAL A 129 -19.06 -6.86 -31.94
C VAL A 129 -18.53 -7.27 -30.56
N HIS A 130 -18.64 -8.54 -30.16
CA HIS A 130 -18.02 -9.05 -28.92
C HIS A 130 -16.50 -8.89 -28.94
N LEU A 131 -15.85 -9.12 -30.08
CA LEU A 131 -14.41 -8.92 -30.22
C LEU A 131 -14.03 -7.45 -30.02
N LEU A 132 -14.79 -6.52 -30.61
CA LEU A 132 -14.60 -5.09 -30.36
C LEU A 132 -14.74 -4.74 -28.87
N LEU A 133 -15.76 -5.28 -28.20
CA LEU A 133 -15.97 -5.06 -26.77
C LEU A 133 -14.76 -5.53 -25.95
N PHE A 134 -14.37 -6.80 -26.12
CA PHE A 134 -13.32 -7.40 -25.32
C PHE A 134 -11.97 -6.68 -25.51
N ARG A 135 -11.63 -6.37 -26.78
CA ARG A 135 -10.39 -5.67 -27.07
C ARG A 135 -10.40 -4.23 -26.57
N SER A 136 -11.55 -3.57 -26.60
CA SER A 136 -11.69 -2.22 -26.02
C SER A 136 -11.47 -2.25 -24.50
N ILE A 137 -11.94 -3.28 -23.80
CA ILE A 137 -11.66 -3.45 -22.35
C ILE A 137 -10.16 -3.63 -22.11
N ASP A 138 -9.49 -4.50 -22.88
CA ASP A 138 -8.03 -4.67 -22.79
C ASP A 138 -7.28 -3.34 -22.97
N ASP A 139 -7.69 -2.53 -23.95
CA ASP A 139 -7.06 -1.24 -24.23
C ASP A 139 -7.32 -0.21 -23.11
N ILE A 140 -8.51 -0.20 -22.50
CA ILE A 140 -8.83 0.63 -21.32
C ILE A 140 -7.96 0.20 -20.13
N VAL A 141 -7.85 -1.11 -19.86
CA VAL A 141 -7.03 -1.65 -18.77
C VAL A 141 -5.55 -1.32 -18.97
N ALA A 142 -5.06 -1.45 -20.21
CA ALA A 142 -3.67 -1.13 -20.54
C ALA A 142 -3.36 0.37 -20.40
N TRP A 143 -4.32 1.24 -20.69
CA TRP A 143 -4.16 2.68 -20.53
C TRP A 143 -4.26 3.13 -19.07
N ARG A 144 -5.28 2.67 -18.37
CA ARG A 144 -5.59 3.09 -17.00
C ARG A 144 -6.30 1.96 -16.24
N GLY A 145 -5.50 1.06 -15.70
CA GLY A 145 -5.98 -0.14 -14.99
C GLY A 145 -6.82 0.17 -13.74
N ASP A 146 -6.76 1.37 -13.17
CA ASP A 146 -7.61 1.79 -12.05
C ASP A 146 -9.05 2.14 -12.47
N VAL A 147 -9.33 2.31 -13.77
CA VAL A 147 -10.69 2.51 -14.32
C VAL A 147 -11.53 1.23 -14.24
N VAL A 148 -10.89 0.07 -14.32
CA VAL A 148 -11.56 -1.23 -14.41
C VAL A 148 -11.22 -2.04 -13.17
N ARG A 149 -12.22 -2.30 -12.33
CA ARG A 149 -12.09 -3.16 -11.16
C ARG A 149 -12.48 -4.59 -11.51
N PRO A 150 -11.96 -5.60 -10.79
CA PRO A 150 -12.30 -7.01 -11.05
C PRO A 150 -13.81 -7.34 -10.97
N ALA A 151 -14.61 -6.51 -10.30
CA ALA A 151 -16.05 -6.71 -10.14
C ALA A 151 -16.89 -5.85 -11.12
N ASP A 152 -16.27 -5.01 -11.94
CA ASP A 152 -17.00 -4.10 -12.81
C ASP A 152 -17.58 -4.84 -14.02
N THR A 153 -18.85 -4.58 -14.31
CA THR A 153 -19.47 -5.05 -15.55
C THR A 153 -19.12 -4.12 -16.72
N SER A 154 -19.32 -4.57 -17.96
CA SER A 154 -19.12 -3.70 -19.13
C SER A 154 -19.97 -2.42 -19.07
N ARG A 155 -21.14 -2.48 -18.42
CA ARG A 155 -22.01 -1.33 -18.14
C ARG A 155 -21.43 -0.37 -17.11
N ASP A 156 -20.72 -0.87 -16.11
CA ASP A 156 -20.08 -0.04 -15.08
C ASP A 156 -18.88 0.69 -15.68
N ILE A 157 -18.06 -0.04 -16.45
CA ILE A 157 -16.94 0.53 -17.21
C ILE A 157 -17.44 1.62 -18.16
N ALA A 158 -18.55 1.39 -18.87
CA ALA A 158 -19.14 2.38 -19.78
C ALA A 158 -19.68 3.64 -19.10
N ARG A 159 -19.82 3.66 -17.77
CA ARG A 159 -20.25 4.83 -16.99
C ARG A 159 -19.12 5.46 -16.19
N ALA A 160 -17.89 4.98 -16.33
CA ALA A 160 -16.76 5.53 -15.59
C ALA A 160 -16.46 6.97 -16.02
N ASP A 161 -16.52 7.91 -15.06
CA ASP A 161 -16.19 9.33 -15.28
C ASP A 161 -14.74 9.55 -15.71
N ALA A 162 -13.87 8.59 -15.39
CA ALA A 162 -12.47 8.60 -15.76
C ALA A 162 -12.21 8.36 -17.26
N LEU A 163 -13.20 7.87 -18.02
CA LEU A 163 -13.11 7.74 -19.47
C LEU A 163 -13.42 9.07 -20.17
N PRO A 164 -12.65 9.44 -21.22
CA PRO A 164 -12.99 10.57 -22.09
C PRO A 164 -14.41 10.44 -22.67
N GLU A 165 -15.12 11.56 -22.81
CA GLU A 165 -16.53 11.60 -23.24
C GLU A 165 -16.77 10.85 -24.57
N ASN A 166 -15.88 11.05 -25.54
CA ASN A 166 -15.94 10.40 -26.85
C ASN A 166 -15.77 8.88 -26.75
N ALA A 167 -14.78 8.42 -25.99
CA ALA A 167 -14.50 7.01 -25.75
C ALA A 167 -15.67 6.34 -25.01
N ARG A 168 -16.23 7.04 -24.02
CA ARG A 168 -17.36 6.56 -23.22
C ARG A 168 -18.60 6.35 -24.08
N GLY A 169 -18.91 7.29 -24.97
CA GLY A 169 -20.05 7.18 -25.90
C GLY A 169 -19.93 6.00 -26.85
N VAL A 170 -18.77 5.83 -27.49
CA VAL A 170 -18.52 4.71 -28.41
C VAL A 170 -18.57 3.36 -27.68
N PHE A 171 -17.89 3.26 -26.54
CA PHE A 171 -17.87 2.04 -25.75
C PHE A 171 -19.27 1.67 -25.23
N ALA A 172 -20.05 2.64 -24.74
CA ALA A 172 -21.43 2.42 -24.33
C ALA A 172 -22.32 1.90 -25.47
N GLY A 173 -22.11 2.39 -26.69
CA GLY A 173 -22.81 1.90 -27.89
C GLY A 173 -22.51 0.43 -28.19
N ILE A 174 -21.23 0.04 -28.13
CA ILE A 174 -20.78 -1.35 -28.30
C ILE A 174 -21.38 -2.24 -27.21
N VAL A 175 -21.30 -1.84 -25.93
CA VAL A 175 -21.90 -2.56 -24.80
C VAL A 175 -23.40 -2.77 -25.02
N ALA A 176 -24.13 -1.73 -25.42
CA ALA A 176 -25.56 -1.82 -25.66
C ALA A 176 -25.93 -2.79 -26.80
N ALA A 177 -25.11 -2.88 -27.85
CA ALA A 177 -25.30 -3.84 -28.93
C ALA A 177 -25.07 -5.28 -28.45
N VAL A 178 -23.96 -5.52 -27.75
CA VAL A 178 -23.63 -6.82 -27.14
C VAL A 178 -24.73 -7.29 -26.20
N GLU A 179 -25.19 -6.43 -25.28
CA GLU A 179 -26.21 -6.81 -24.31
C GLU A 179 -27.56 -7.09 -24.96
N ARG A 180 -27.91 -6.37 -26.04
CA ARG A 180 -29.15 -6.63 -26.78
C ARG A 180 -29.13 -8.00 -27.45
N SER A 181 -27.97 -8.44 -27.95
CA SER A 181 -27.82 -9.77 -28.50
C SER A 181 -27.80 -10.84 -27.41
N LEU A 182 -26.89 -10.69 -26.45
CA LEU A 182 -26.63 -11.69 -25.41
C LEU A 182 -27.83 -11.88 -24.46
N PHE A 183 -28.50 -10.80 -24.07
CA PHE A 183 -29.63 -10.83 -23.12
C PHE A 183 -30.99 -10.56 -23.76
N GLY A 184 -31.03 -9.82 -24.86
CA GLY A 184 -32.28 -9.44 -25.53
C GLY A 184 -32.77 -10.43 -26.58
N GLY A 185 -32.06 -11.54 -26.81
CA GLY A 185 -32.45 -12.63 -27.71
C GLY A 185 -32.55 -12.23 -29.18
N ARG A 186 -31.95 -11.08 -29.57
CA ARG A 186 -31.95 -10.55 -30.92
C ARG A 186 -30.54 -10.56 -31.48
N ALA A 187 -30.24 -11.55 -32.32
CA ALA A 187 -28.97 -11.62 -33.03
C ALA A 187 -28.70 -10.32 -33.80
N LEU A 188 -27.45 -9.87 -33.77
CA LEU A 188 -27.04 -8.68 -34.51
C LEU A 188 -27.08 -8.96 -36.00
N VAL A 189 -27.55 -7.97 -36.76
CA VAL A 189 -27.53 -8.00 -38.22
C VAL A 189 -26.38 -7.17 -38.76
N GLN A 190 -26.17 -7.23 -40.09
CA GLN A 190 -25.13 -6.48 -40.77
C GLN A 190 -25.16 -4.98 -40.44
N ASP A 191 -26.34 -4.38 -40.35
CA ASP A 191 -26.49 -2.96 -40.03
C ASP A 191 -26.03 -2.61 -38.60
N ASP A 192 -26.30 -3.49 -37.63
CA ASP A 192 -25.81 -3.32 -36.26
C ASP A 192 -24.27 -3.39 -36.21
N TRP A 193 -23.69 -4.36 -36.93
CA TRP A 193 -22.24 -4.48 -37.08
C TRP A 193 -21.63 -3.23 -37.73
N GLN A 194 -22.16 -2.78 -38.86
CA GLN A 194 -21.62 -1.63 -39.59
C GLN A 194 -21.67 -0.35 -38.76
N ARG A 195 -22.72 -0.16 -37.95
CA ARG A 195 -22.80 0.95 -37.01
C ARG A 195 -21.70 0.86 -35.93
N ALA A 196 -21.59 -0.28 -35.24
CA ALA A 196 -20.58 -0.46 -34.20
C ALA A 196 -19.15 -0.29 -34.73
N ARG A 197 -18.88 -0.84 -35.92
CA ARG A 197 -17.60 -0.71 -36.64
C ARG A 197 -17.30 0.75 -36.99
N ALA A 198 -18.27 1.49 -37.53
CA ALA A 198 -18.10 2.88 -37.92
C ALA A 198 -17.85 3.79 -36.71
N ASP A 199 -18.57 3.58 -35.61
CA ASP A 199 -18.39 4.33 -34.36
C ASP A 199 -17.00 4.06 -33.78
N TYR A 200 -16.58 2.79 -33.70
CA TYR A 200 -15.25 2.41 -33.23
C TYR A 200 -14.14 2.99 -34.12
N ALA A 201 -14.24 2.83 -35.45
CA ALA A 201 -13.26 3.36 -36.39
C ALA A 201 -13.19 4.89 -36.34
N GLY A 202 -14.34 5.56 -36.19
CA GLY A 202 -14.42 7.01 -36.01
C GLY A 202 -13.66 7.47 -34.78
N PHE A 203 -13.81 6.78 -33.66
CA PHE A 203 -13.07 7.05 -32.43
C PHE A 203 -11.57 6.73 -32.58
N ALA A 204 -11.23 5.52 -32.98
CA ALA A 204 -9.87 5.00 -32.92
C ALA A 204 -8.95 5.47 -34.06
N LEU A 205 -9.50 5.83 -35.23
CA LEU A 205 -8.70 6.26 -36.39
C LEU A 205 -8.75 7.78 -36.65
N LYS A 206 -9.83 8.47 -36.25
CA LYS A 206 -9.91 9.95 -36.42
C LYS A 206 -9.48 10.73 -35.18
N GLY A 207 -9.49 10.11 -34.00
CA GLY A 207 -9.05 10.72 -32.74
C GLY A 207 -7.53 10.90 -32.59
N ALA A 208 -6.73 10.48 -33.57
CA ALA A 208 -5.27 10.60 -33.59
C ALA A 208 -4.75 11.80 -34.40
N ARG A 209 -5.60 12.78 -34.71
CA ARG A 209 -5.24 14.05 -35.37
C ARG A 209 -5.39 15.24 -34.43
#